data_AF-A0A8T2X2M8-F1
#
_entry.id   AF-A0A8T2X2M8-F1
#
_cell.length_a   1.000
_cell.length_b   1.000
_cell.length_c   1.000
_cell.angle_alpha   90.00
_cell.angle_beta   90.00
_cell.angle_gamma   90.00
#
_symmetry.space_group_name_H-M   'P 1'
#
loop_
_entity.id
_entity.type
_entity.pdbx_description
1 polymer ?
#
loop_
_entity_poly.entity_id
_entity_poly.type
_entity_poly.pdbx_seq_one_letter_code
_entity_poly.pdbx_strand_id
1 'polypeptide(L)'
;MEYSPIQVRNTNEITHGFNDFTSQNTPEHSLHNPSNYQSTHSRHSHDQESAVSDSESFSSGVSYNQSPSFNDGLIRLFEGDRVHDLIKQRFVSGLGLLGKKATVVAIHRNTYSGVLEQARMQSFQIIAKAMEKKCGGDANVKFGWYGGTRDEICEIMKHGFSARMIDNSNGLYGSGIYLSPDDSPVECVKKLNVGKDGLRHMLLCRVILGKAEVVHPGSDQYHPSSDEFDSGMDNLSSPKKYIVWSAHMNTHILPEYVISFSAPSSLKGYFRIPESLRKPTSPWMPFPSLISALSKFLPPTTTKLIITYYRAHRAKKISRQELIHQVRKMIGDKLLISVIKSFRTKVCHFL
;
A
#
# COMPACT_ATOMS: atom_id res chain seq x y z
N MET A 1 -28.17 -8.11 -41.62
CA MET A 1 -27.77 -7.00 -40.74
C MET A 1 -26.27 -7.00 -40.68
N GLU A 2 -25.63 -6.13 -41.47
CA GLU A 2 -24.17 -5.98 -41.49
C GLU A 2 -23.73 -5.18 -40.26
N TYR A 3 -22.81 -5.75 -39.49
CA TYR A 3 -22.12 -5.05 -38.41
C TYR A 3 -21.03 -4.16 -39.01
N SER A 4 -21.20 -2.84 -38.87
CA SER A 4 -20.13 -1.89 -39.15
C SER A 4 -19.17 -1.81 -37.95
N PRO A 5 -17.85 -1.98 -38.13
CA PRO A 5 -16.90 -1.84 -37.03
C PRO A 5 -16.77 -0.37 -36.60
N ILE A 6 -16.79 -0.14 -35.29
CA ILE A 6 -16.58 1.18 -34.68
C ILE A 6 -15.12 1.60 -34.91
N GLN A 7 -14.90 2.63 -35.73
CA GLN A 7 -13.59 3.25 -35.85
C GLN A 7 -13.26 4.05 -34.58
N VAL A 8 -12.29 3.55 -33.83
CA VAL A 8 -11.68 4.30 -32.72
C VAL A 8 -10.73 5.33 -33.33
N ARG A 9 -11.14 6.60 -33.31
CA ARG A 9 -10.27 7.73 -33.68
C ARG A 9 -9.09 7.80 -32.70
N ASN A 10 -7.88 7.86 -33.25
CA ASN A 10 -6.67 8.24 -32.52
C ASN A 10 -6.85 9.64 -31.92
N THR A 11 -7.00 9.73 -30.60
CA THR A 11 -6.88 10.97 -29.84
C THR A 11 -5.50 11.00 -29.18
N ASN A 12 -4.50 11.46 -29.93
CA ASN A 12 -3.17 11.80 -29.42
C ASN A 12 -3.17 13.17 -28.73
N GLU A 13 -4.03 13.35 -27.73
CA GLU A 13 -3.98 14.52 -26.85
C GLU A 13 -4.06 14.02 -25.41
N ILE A 14 -2.88 13.75 -24.86
CA ILE A 14 -2.67 13.37 -23.46
C ILE A 14 -2.51 14.65 -22.67
N THR A 15 -3.58 15.12 -22.03
CA THR A 15 -3.44 15.99 -20.84
C THR A 15 -3.04 15.11 -19.66
N HIS A 16 -1.79 15.23 -19.26
CA HIS A 16 -1.27 14.60 -18.05
C HIS A 16 -2.06 15.09 -16.83
N GLY A 17 -2.71 14.16 -16.10
CA GLY A 17 -3.46 14.42 -14.87
C GLY A 17 -2.62 14.83 -13.66
N PHE A 18 -1.60 15.66 -13.86
CA PHE A 18 -0.75 16.25 -12.82
C PHE A 18 -1.09 17.73 -12.52
N ASN A 19 -2.10 18.30 -13.20
CA ASN A 19 -2.50 19.71 -13.00
C ASN A 19 -3.26 19.96 -11.68
N ASP A 20 -3.73 18.93 -10.97
CA ASP A 20 -4.51 19.11 -9.74
C ASP A 20 -3.67 19.38 -8.47
N PHE A 21 -2.34 19.50 -8.59
CA PHE A 21 -1.49 19.77 -7.44
C PHE A 21 -1.15 21.24 -7.18
N THR A 22 -1.57 22.18 -8.03
CA THR A 22 -1.32 23.61 -7.81
C THR A 22 -2.40 24.50 -8.43
N SER A 23 -3.39 24.93 -7.64
CA SER A 23 -4.16 26.14 -7.94
C SER A 23 -3.74 27.23 -6.96
N GLN A 24 -2.92 28.17 -7.44
CA GLN A 24 -3.00 29.62 -7.16
C GLN A 24 -1.96 30.40 -8.02
N ASN A 25 -2.50 31.17 -8.97
CA ASN A 25 -2.02 32.45 -9.57
C ASN A 25 -0.87 32.52 -10.62
N THR A 26 -1.28 32.63 -11.91
CA THR A 26 -0.85 33.57 -13.02
C THR A 26 0.60 33.58 -13.59
N PRO A 27 0.84 34.09 -14.83
CA PRO A 27 0.33 33.69 -16.15
C PRO A 27 1.46 33.47 -17.22
N GLU A 28 1.03 33.08 -18.43
CA GLU A 28 1.75 32.59 -19.61
C GLU A 28 2.86 33.46 -20.21
N HIS A 29 3.81 32.80 -20.91
CA HIS A 29 4.28 33.28 -22.22
C HIS A 29 4.75 32.14 -23.12
N SER A 30 4.29 32.20 -24.37
CA SER A 30 4.49 31.31 -25.51
C SER A 30 5.89 31.43 -26.13
N LEU A 31 6.33 30.42 -26.92
CA LEU A 31 6.96 30.61 -28.24
C LEU A 31 7.24 29.28 -28.99
N HIS A 32 6.75 29.31 -30.24
CA HIS A 32 6.95 28.55 -31.47
C HIS A 32 8.07 27.50 -31.70
N ASN A 33 7.63 26.43 -32.39
CA ASN A 33 8.33 25.47 -33.28
C ASN A 33 8.89 26.14 -34.56
N PRO A 34 9.84 25.52 -35.32
CA PRO A 34 9.46 24.71 -36.51
C PRO A 34 10.48 23.56 -36.88
N SER A 35 10.07 22.33 -37.21
CA SER A 35 9.68 21.71 -38.50
C SER A 35 10.79 21.03 -39.36
N ASN A 36 10.45 19.80 -39.81
CA ASN A 36 10.78 19.09 -41.07
C ASN A 36 12.16 18.45 -41.29
N TYR A 37 12.19 17.16 -41.70
CA TYR A 37 12.31 16.69 -43.10
C TYR A 37 11.96 15.18 -43.23
N GLN A 38 11.24 14.84 -44.30
CA GLN A 38 10.96 13.48 -44.81
C GLN A 38 12.08 13.03 -45.77
N SER A 39 12.31 11.72 -45.93
CA SER A 39 12.24 11.04 -47.26
C SER A 39 12.48 9.50 -47.21
N THR A 40 11.46 8.76 -47.67
CA THR A 40 11.44 7.63 -48.64
C THR A 40 12.33 6.36 -48.51
N HIS A 41 11.62 5.24 -48.29
CA HIS A 41 11.55 3.97 -49.05
C HIS A 41 12.69 3.49 -49.97
N SER A 42 13.08 2.23 -49.79
CA SER A 42 13.08 1.20 -50.86
C SER A 42 13.01 -0.24 -50.26
N ARG A 43 12.34 -1.14 -50.98
CA ARG A 43 12.20 -2.58 -50.71
C ARG A 43 13.18 -3.34 -51.60
N HIS A 44 13.82 -4.40 -51.10
CA HIS A 44 14.05 -5.62 -51.89
C HIS A 44 14.28 -6.85 -50.99
N SER A 45 13.95 -7.97 -51.60
CA SER A 45 13.57 -9.28 -51.09
C SER A 45 14.73 -10.25 -50.78
N HIS A 46 14.38 -11.24 -49.95
CA HIS A 46 14.95 -12.57 -49.70
C HIS A 46 16.26 -12.95 -50.41
N ASP A 47 17.22 -13.39 -49.59
CA ASP A 47 17.93 -14.66 -49.78
C ASP A 47 18.18 -15.31 -48.42
N GLN A 48 17.91 -16.61 -48.36
CA GLN A 48 18.00 -17.45 -47.17
C GLN A 48 18.90 -18.62 -47.54
N GLU A 49 20.13 -18.68 -47.01
CA GLU A 49 20.80 -19.95 -46.79
C GLU A 49 22.00 -19.83 -45.83
N SER A 50 22.03 -20.79 -44.89
CA SER A 50 23.23 -21.48 -44.41
C SER A 50 24.42 -20.66 -43.88
N ALA A 51 24.66 -20.75 -42.56
CA ALA A 51 25.90 -21.38 -42.06
C ALA A 51 25.88 -21.47 -40.53
N VAL A 52 26.25 -22.65 -40.04
CA VAL A 52 26.65 -22.93 -38.66
C VAL A 52 27.83 -22.04 -38.30
N SER A 53 27.81 -21.40 -37.12
CA SER A 53 29.00 -20.76 -36.56
C SER A 53 29.09 -21.06 -35.07
N ASP A 54 30.07 -21.91 -34.75
CA ASP A 54 30.52 -22.22 -33.40
C ASP A 54 31.36 -21.09 -32.81
N SER A 55 31.20 -20.92 -31.50
CA SER A 55 32.17 -20.45 -30.50
C SER A 55 32.76 -19.03 -30.64
N GLU A 56 32.61 -18.24 -29.58
CA GLU A 56 33.67 -17.93 -28.61
C GLU A 56 33.15 -16.87 -27.64
N SER A 57 33.27 -17.17 -26.35
CA SER A 57 32.82 -16.36 -25.22
C SER A 57 33.54 -15.01 -25.13
N PHE A 58 32.80 -13.91 -25.16
CA PHE A 58 33.29 -12.64 -24.62
C PHE A 58 32.78 -12.48 -23.18
N SER A 59 33.66 -12.82 -22.23
CA SER A 59 33.53 -12.45 -20.83
C SER A 59 33.57 -10.93 -20.72
N SER A 60 32.41 -10.29 -20.68
CA SER A 60 32.30 -8.91 -20.22
C SER A 60 32.12 -8.93 -18.71
N GLY A 61 33.10 -8.33 -18.02
CA GLY A 61 33.22 -8.33 -16.58
C GLY A 61 31.92 -7.90 -15.89
N VAL A 62 31.65 -8.57 -14.78
CA VAL A 62 30.53 -8.28 -13.88
C VAL A 62 30.65 -6.85 -13.37
N SER A 63 29.95 -5.92 -14.03
CA SER A 63 29.61 -4.64 -13.43
C SER A 63 28.56 -4.90 -12.35
N TYR A 64 28.92 -4.63 -11.09
CA TYR A 64 28.05 -4.77 -9.92
C TYR A 64 26.85 -3.80 -9.89
N ASN A 65 26.50 -3.16 -11.00
CA ASN A 65 25.32 -2.30 -11.14
C ASN A 65 24.17 -3.00 -11.88
N GLN A 66 23.93 -4.28 -11.60
CA GLN A 66 22.68 -4.90 -12.04
C GLN A 66 21.53 -4.34 -11.19
N SER A 67 20.91 -3.28 -11.70
CA SER A 67 19.61 -2.84 -11.22
C SER A 67 18.64 -4.02 -11.22
N PRO A 68 17.70 -4.11 -10.26
CA PRO A 68 16.69 -5.17 -10.28
C PRO A 68 15.93 -5.08 -11.60
N SER A 69 16.27 -5.97 -12.54
CA SER A 69 15.72 -5.98 -13.88
C SER A 69 14.31 -6.56 -13.78
N PHE A 70 13.31 -5.69 -13.91
CA PHE A 70 11.95 -6.13 -14.21
C PHE A 70 11.83 -6.36 -15.73
N ASN A 71 10.84 -7.16 -16.13
CA ASN A 71 10.62 -7.59 -17.52
C ASN A 71 10.56 -6.44 -18.55
N ASP A 72 10.66 -6.83 -19.82
CA ASP A 72 10.41 -6.00 -21.01
C ASP A 72 9.03 -5.32 -20.89
N GLY A 73 9.00 -3.98 -20.74
CA GLY A 73 7.78 -3.19 -20.49
C GLY A 73 7.83 -2.23 -19.28
N LEU A 74 8.93 -2.21 -18.55
CA LEU A 74 9.18 -1.26 -17.45
C LEU A 74 10.38 -0.37 -17.74
N ILE A 75 10.18 0.95 -17.74
CA ILE A 75 11.27 1.93 -17.90
C ILE A 75 11.65 2.48 -16.54
N ARG A 76 12.94 2.43 -16.21
CA ARG A 76 13.48 3.04 -14.99
C ARG A 76 13.40 4.56 -15.10
N LEU A 77 12.84 5.19 -14.08
CA LEU A 77 12.91 6.64 -13.89
C LEU A 77 14.16 6.97 -13.07
N PHE A 78 14.79 8.11 -13.39
CA PHE A 78 16.03 8.55 -12.77
C PHE A 78 15.81 9.80 -11.91
N GLU A 79 16.73 10.05 -10.98
CA GLU A 79 16.73 11.28 -10.17
C GLU A 79 16.77 12.53 -11.07
N GLY A 80 15.97 13.54 -10.73
CA GLY A 80 15.75 14.73 -11.55
C GLY A 80 14.53 14.63 -12.48
N ASP A 81 13.97 13.43 -12.70
CA ASP A 81 12.64 13.29 -13.30
C ASP A 81 11.56 13.71 -12.29
N ARG A 82 10.64 14.59 -12.71
CA ARG A 82 9.59 15.14 -11.83
C ARG A 82 8.70 14.06 -11.21
N VAL A 83 8.39 13.01 -11.97
CA VAL A 83 7.53 11.91 -11.51
C VAL A 83 8.32 11.02 -10.54
N HIS A 84 9.57 10.71 -10.86
CA HIS A 84 10.47 9.99 -9.95
C HIS A 84 10.54 10.68 -8.60
N ASP A 85 10.89 11.97 -8.59
CA ASP A 85 11.16 12.72 -7.37
C ASP A 85 9.89 12.88 -6.52
N LEU A 86 8.74 13.08 -7.16
CA LEU A 86 7.45 13.13 -6.48
C LEU A 86 7.09 11.80 -5.81
N ILE A 87 7.21 10.67 -6.53
CA ILE A 87 6.90 9.34 -5.98
C ILE A 87 7.87 9.03 -4.84
N LYS A 88 9.16 9.28 -5.02
CA LYS A 88 10.19 9.09 -3.98
C LYS A 88 9.87 9.92 -2.74
N GLN A 89 9.54 11.20 -2.90
CA GLN A 89 9.19 12.09 -1.80
C GLN A 89 7.92 11.63 -1.06
N ARG A 90 6.84 11.31 -1.80
CA ARG A 90 5.58 10.81 -1.23
C ARG A 90 5.78 9.51 -0.46
N PHE A 91 6.50 8.56 -1.05
CA PHE A 91 6.83 7.29 -0.41
C PHE A 91 7.63 7.51 0.89
N VAL A 92 8.74 8.25 0.84
CA VAL A 92 9.60 8.47 2.00
C VAL A 92 8.88 9.24 3.11
N SER A 93 8.13 10.29 2.76
CA SER A 93 7.36 11.07 3.73
C SER A 93 6.24 10.25 4.37
N GLY A 94 5.51 9.45 3.59
CA GLY A 94 4.46 8.56 4.08
C GLY A 94 4.97 7.49 5.04
N LEU A 95 6.26 7.13 4.98
CA LEU A 95 6.89 6.19 5.93
C LEU A 95 7.31 6.83 7.27
N GLY A 96 7.20 8.15 7.42
CA GLY A 96 7.55 8.85 8.65
C GLY A 96 9.00 8.59 9.09
N LEU A 97 9.19 8.13 10.34
CA LEU A 97 10.53 7.84 10.88
C LEU A 97 11.26 6.73 10.12
N LEU A 98 10.53 5.78 9.53
CA LEU A 98 11.13 4.74 8.71
C LEU A 98 11.70 5.30 7.41
N GLY A 99 11.09 6.36 6.87
CA GLY A 99 11.54 7.02 5.65
C GLY A 99 13.00 7.47 5.71
N LYS A 100 13.47 7.89 6.89
CA LYS A 100 14.87 8.28 7.12
C LYS A 100 15.88 7.13 7.00
N LYS A 101 15.41 5.89 7.05
CA LYS A 101 16.23 4.67 6.95
C LYS A 101 15.87 3.81 5.75
N ALA A 102 14.86 4.22 4.98
CA ALA A 102 14.50 3.56 3.76
C ALA A 102 15.29 4.20 2.62
N THR A 103 15.86 3.36 1.76
CA THR A 103 16.53 3.81 0.54
C THR A 103 15.72 3.31 -0.65
N VAL A 104 15.14 4.25 -1.40
CA VAL A 104 14.52 3.92 -2.69
C VAL A 104 15.65 3.62 -3.69
N VAL A 105 15.68 2.40 -4.19
CA VAL A 105 16.74 1.89 -5.08
C VAL A 105 16.37 2.12 -6.55
N ALA A 106 15.10 1.89 -6.89
CA ALA A 106 14.60 2.13 -8.23
C ALA A 106 13.10 2.41 -8.23
N ILE A 107 12.68 3.28 -9.14
CA ILE A 107 11.29 3.48 -9.52
C ILE A 107 11.20 3.16 -11.01
N HIS A 108 10.29 2.28 -11.38
CA HIS A 108 10.02 1.94 -12.77
C HIS A 108 8.60 2.36 -13.14
N ARG A 109 8.42 2.88 -14.34
CA ARG A 109 7.13 3.21 -14.92
C ARG A 109 6.70 2.13 -15.90
N ASN A 110 5.45 1.72 -15.79
CA ASN A 110 4.79 0.85 -16.76
C ASN A 110 4.58 1.60 -18.08
N THR A 111 5.12 1.07 -19.17
CA THR A 111 4.93 1.66 -20.51
C THR A 111 3.69 1.14 -21.21
N TYR A 112 3.07 0.07 -20.73
CA TYR A 112 1.96 -0.62 -21.39
C TYR A 112 2.29 -0.92 -22.85
N SER A 113 3.49 -1.45 -23.11
CA SER A 113 3.98 -1.67 -24.47
C SER A 113 3.35 -2.89 -25.13
N GLY A 114 2.89 -3.87 -24.35
CA GLY A 114 2.22 -5.06 -24.87
C GLY A 114 0.76 -4.81 -25.25
N VAL A 115 0.27 -5.51 -26.28
CA VAL A 115 -1.14 -5.39 -26.75
C VAL A 115 -2.15 -5.65 -25.62
N LEU A 116 -1.91 -6.67 -24.79
CA LEU A 116 -2.79 -6.97 -23.65
C LEU A 116 -2.70 -5.91 -22.54
N GLU A 117 -1.53 -5.29 -22.35
CA GLU A 117 -1.35 -4.21 -21.37
C GLU A 117 -2.07 -2.94 -21.83
N GLN A 118 -1.99 -2.62 -23.13
CA GLN A 118 -2.76 -1.53 -23.73
C GLN A 118 -4.26 -1.77 -23.59
N ALA A 119 -4.74 -2.99 -23.84
CA ALA A 119 -6.14 -3.33 -23.66
C ALA A 119 -6.60 -3.15 -22.20
N ARG A 120 -5.78 -3.56 -21.21
CA ARG A 120 -6.09 -3.31 -19.79
C ARG A 120 -6.12 -1.82 -19.46
N MET A 121 -5.14 -1.06 -19.94
CA MET A 121 -5.07 0.39 -19.73
C MET A 121 -6.27 1.12 -20.36
N GLN A 122 -6.65 0.77 -21.58
CA GLN A 122 -7.84 1.30 -22.25
C GLN A 122 -9.13 0.91 -21.54
N SER A 123 -9.25 -0.34 -21.10
CA SER A 123 -10.39 -0.81 -20.30
C SER A 123 -10.55 0.01 -19.02
N PHE A 124 -9.45 0.22 -18.29
CA PHE A 124 -9.46 1.10 -17.11
C PHE A 124 -9.94 2.51 -17.44
N GLN A 125 -9.48 3.12 -18.54
CA GLN A 125 -9.93 4.45 -18.96
C GLN A 125 -11.43 4.51 -19.30
N ILE A 126 -11.95 3.47 -19.97
CA ILE A 126 -13.38 3.36 -20.28
C ILE A 126 -14.20 3.25 -19.00
N ILE A 127 -13.77 2.41 -18.06
CA ILE A 127 -14.44 2.23 -16.77
C ILE A 127 -14.37 3.49 -15.92
N ALA A 128 -13.24 4.19 -15.90
CA ALA A 128 -13.12 5.48 -15.20
C ALA A 128 -14.12 6.50 -15.74
N LYS A 129 -14.24 6.65 -17.06
CA LYS A 129 -15.23 7.55 -17.69
C LYS A 129 -16.67 7.12 -17.43
N ALA A 130 -16.94 5.82 -17.39
CA ALA A 130 -18.27 5.31 -17.04
C ALA A 130 -18.61 5.62 -15.57
N MET A 131 -17.63 5.45 -14.67
CA MET A 131 -17.78 5.73 -13.25
C MET A 131 -17.97 7.22 -12.97
N GLU A 132 -17.25 8.09 -13.68
CA GLU A 132 -17.41 9.54 -13.62
C GLU A 132 -18.86 9.94 -13.91
N LYS A 133 -19.47 9.35 -14.96
CA LYS A 133 -20.88 9.57 -15.29
C LYS A 133 -21.82 9.01 -14.21
N LYS A 134 -21.53 7.83 -13.65
CA LYS A 134 -22.33 7.20 -12.59
C LYS A 134 -22.34 8.07 -11.31
N CYS A 135 -21.20 8.65 -10.96
CA CYS A 135 -20.97 9.32 -9.67
C CYS A 135 -21.11 10.85 -9.72
N GLY A 136 -21.73 11.41 -10.76
CA GLY A 136 -22.02 12.85 -10.84
C GLY A 136 -20.84 13.73 -11.23
N GLY A 137 -19.88 13.20 -11.98
CA GLY A 137 -18.75 13.94 -12.56
C GLY A 137 -17.38 13.63 -11.95
N ASP A 138 -17.29 12.72 -10.98
CA ASP A 138 -16.01 12.28 -10.41
C ASP A 138 -16.01 10.77 -10.19
N ALA A 139 -15.06 10.06 -10.84
CA ALA A 139 -14.87 8.63 -10.67
C ALA A 139 -14.16 8.24 -9.37
N ASN A 140 -13.73 9.24 -8.57
CA ASN A 140 -12.96 9.08 -7.35
C ASN A 140 -11.70 8.23 -7.59
N VAL A 141 -10.92 8.60 -8.61
CA VAL A 141 -9.67 7.91 -8.95
C VAL A 141 -8.58 8.36 -7.99
N LYS A 142 -8.01 7.42 -7.25
CA LYS A 142 -6.91 7.68 -6.31
C LYS A 142 -5.70 6.81 -6.59
N PHE A 143 -4.56 7.20 -6.04
CA PHE A 143 -3.41 6.32 -5.97
C PHE A 143 -3.49 5.39 -4.76
N GLY A 144 -3.01 4.16 -4.93
CA GLY A 144 -2.96 3.16 -3.87
C GLY A 144 -1.72 2.27 -3.96
N TRP A 145 -1.13 1.96 -2.81
CA TRP A 145 0.00 1.07 -2.66
C TRP A 145 -0.44 -0.39 -2.52
N TYR A 146 0.13 -1.24 -3.36
CA TYR A 146 0.06 -2.69 -3.20
C TYR A 146 1.47 -3.24 -2.94
N GLY A 147 1.58 -4.21 -2.04
CA GLY A 147 2.86 -4.78 -1.64
C GLY A 147 2.86 -6.28 -1.91
N GLY A 148 3.90 -6.75 -2.58
CA GLY A 148 4.03 -8.16 -2.95
C GLY A 148 5.49 -8.57 -3.08
N THR A 149 5.69 -9.86 -3.34
CA THR A 149 7.01 -10.35 -3.76
C THR A 149 7.35 -9.84 -5.17
N ARG A 150 8.63 -9.90 -5.56
CA ARG A 150 9.04 -9.53 -6.92
C ARG A 150 8.30 -10.35 -7.98
N ASP A 151 8.23 -11.66 -7.77
CA ASP A 151 7.61 -12.59 -8.71
C ASP A 151 6.10 -12.32 -8.83
N GLU A 152 5.44 -12.04 -7.72
CA GLU A 152 4.03 -11.64 -7.69
C GLU A 152 3.78 -10.31 -8.42
N ILE A 153 4.64 -9.31 -8.23
CA ILE A 153 4.55 -8.04 -8.96
C ILE A 153 4.74 -8.28 -10.46
N CYS A 154 5.72 -9.09 -10.87
CA CYS A 154 5.90 -9.46 -12.27
C CYS A 154 4.66 -10.19 -12.85
N GLU A 155 4.04 -11.07 -12.06
CA GLU A 155 2.80 -11.76 -12.44
C GLU A 155 1.65 -10.76 -12.63
N ILE A 156 1.47 -9.81 -11.70
CA ILE A 156 0.45 -8.75 -11.80
C ILE A 156 0.66 -7.92 -13.06
N MET A 157 1.91 -7.53 -13.33
CA MET A 157 2.23 -6.71 -14.50
C MET A 157 1.91 -7.44 -15.81
N LYS A 158 2.18 -8.75 -15.88
CA LYS A 158 1.95 -9.56 -17.08
C LYS A 158 0.49 -9.98 -17.24
N HIS A 159 -0.13 -10.47 -16.17
CA HIS A 159 -1.42 -11.18 -16.22
C HIS A 159 -2.57 -10.43 -15.53
N GLY A 160 -2.28 -9.38 -14.77
CA GLY A 160 -3.26 -8.69 -13.92
C GLY A 160 -3.34 -9.35 -12.54
N PHE A 161 -4.23 -8.82 -11.71
CA PHE A 161 -4.52 -9.39 -10.40
C PHE A 161 -5.26 -10.72 -10.54
N SER A 162 -4.97 -11.67 -9.64
CA SER A 162 -5.54 -13.01 -9.65
C SER A 162 -6.09 -13.40 -8.28
N ALA A 163 -6.94 -14.44 -8.23
CA ALA A 163 -7.57 -14.91 -7.00
C ALA A 163 -6.56 -15.28 -5.89
N ARG A 164 -5.35 -15.72 -6.28
CA ARG A 164 -4.24 -16.01 -5.34
C ARG A 164 -3.89 -14.82 -4.43
N MET A 165 -4.04 -13.60 -4.93
CA MET A 165 -3.72 -12.38 -4.18
C MET A 165 -4.81 -12.03 -3.16
N ILE A 166 -6.04 -12.48 -3.41
CA ILE A 166 -7.17 -12.32 -2.49
C ILE A 166 -6.97 -13.24 -1.29
N ASP A 167 -6.60 -14.50 -1.51
CA ASP A 167 -6.35 -15.47 -0.44
C ASP A 167 -5.25 -15.02 0.54
N ASN A 168 -4.23 -14.33 0.00
CA ASN A 168 -3.10 -13.80 0.79
C ASN A 168 -3.46 -12.57 1.65
N SER A 169 -4.61 -11.93 1.43
CA SER A 169 -4.99 -10.66 2.09
C SER A 169 -5.57 -10.84 3.50
N ASN A 170 -5.63 -12.09 4.00
CA ASN A 170 -6.29 -12.52 5.25
C ASN A 170 -7.81 -12.29 5.30
N GLY A 171 -8.43 -11.75 4.23
CA GLY A 171 -9.88 -11.60 4.10
C GLY A 171 -10.57 -10.76 5.19
N LEU A 172 -9.83 -9.94 5.94
CA LEU A 172 -10.37 -9.29 7.13
C LEU A 172 -11.56 -8.36 6.83
N TYR A 173 -11.62 -7.79 5.64
CA TYR A 173 -12.66 -6.87 5.17
C TYR A 173 -13.32 -7.43 3.90
N GLY A 174 -13.51 -8.74 3.82
CA GLY A 174 -14.06 -9.40 2.64
C GLY A 174 -13.04 -9.76 1.56
N SER A 175 -13.52 -10.34 0.47
CA SER A 175 -12.76 -10.89 -0.64
C SER A 175 -12.51 -9.82 -1.72
N GLY A 176 -11.30 -9.28 -1.74
CA GLY A 176 -10.86 -8.31 -2.74
C GLY A 176 -9.37 -8.04 -2.67
N ILE A 177 -8.89 -7.14 -3.52
CA ILE A 177 -7.52 -6.63 -3.48
C ILE A 177 -7.46 -5.44 -2.54
N TYR A 178 -6.53 -5.49 -1.59
CA TYR A 178 -6.37 -4.43 -0.59
C TYR A 178 -5.20 -3.53 -0.96
N LEU A 179 -5.45 -2.24 -1.08
CA LEU A 179 -4.43 -1.23 -1.30
C LEU A 179 -4.39 -0.25 -0.13
N SER A 180 -3.21 0.24 0.23
CA SER A 180 -3.10 1.35 1.19
C SER A 180 -3.16 2.69 0.45
N PRO A 181 -3.78 3.74 1.00
CA PRO A 181 -3.73 5.08 0.41
C PRO A 181 -2.30 5.57 0.16
N ASP A 182 -2.12 6.42 -0.86
CA ASP A 182 -0.81 6.88 -1.32
C ASP A 182 -0.02 7.67 -0.25
N ASP A 183 -0.72 8.34 0.66
CA ASP A 183 -0.16 9.05 1.81
C ASP A 183 0.12 8.15 3.03
N SER A 184 -0.29 6.88 3.00
CA SER A 184 -0.17 5.94 4.12
C SER A 184 0.41 4.56 3.71
N PRO A 185 1.65 4.49 3.14
CA PRO A 185 2.29 3.23 2.73
C PRO A 185 2.68 2.31 3.90
N VAL A 186 2.65 2.81 5.14
CA VAL A 186 3.18 2.15 6.34
C VAL A 186 2.59 0.76 6.56
N GLU A 187 1.27 0.61 6.47
CA GLU A 187 0.60 -0.68 6.71
C GLU A 187 0.96 -1.73 5.66
N CYS A 188 1.17 -1.29 4.41
CA CYS A 188 1.65 -2.14 3.34
C CYS A 188 3.10 -2.60 3.61
N VAL A 189 4.00 -1.67 3.93
CA VAL A 189 5.43 -1.96 4.17
C VAL A 189 5.66 -2.90 5.35
N LYS A 190 4.83 -2.81 6.40
CA LYS A 190 4.88 -3.70 7.58
C LYS A 190 4.77 -5.18 7.23
N LYS A 191 3.99 -5.52 6.20
CA LYS A 191 3.68 -6.90 5.80
C LYS A 191 4.68 -7.47 4.80
N LEU A 192 5.48 -6.60 4.17
CA LEU A 192 6.46 -7.03 3.18
C LEU A 192 7.58 -7.84 3.84
N ASN A 193 8.05 -8.86 3.13
CA ASN A 193 9.28 -9.56 3.44
C ASN A 193 10.40 -9.04 2.54
N VAL A 194 11.65 -9.19 3.00
CA VAL A 194 12.81 -8.90 2.15
C VAL A 194 12.93 -10.02 1.12
N GLY A 195 12.98 -9.65 -0.15
CA GLY A 195 13.15 -10.56 -1.28
C GLY A 195 14.55 -11.16 -1.35
N LYS A 196 14.73 -12.09 -2.29
CA LYS A 196 16.02 -12.76 -2.52
C LYS A 196 17.12 -11.81 -3.00
N ASP A 197 16.73 -10.69 -3.58
CA ASP A 197 17.61 -9.60 -4.02
C ASP A 197 17.93 -8.59 -2.90
N GLY A 198 17.49 -8.85 -1.67
CA GLY A 198 17.69 -7.94 -0.53
C GLY A 198 16.75 -6.72 -0.55
N LEU A 199 15.80 -6.65 -1.47
CA LEU A 199 14.89 -5.53 -1.64
C LEU A 199 13.45 -5.89 -1.25
N ARG A 200 12.65 -4.85 -1.03
CA ARG A 200 11.20 -4.93 -0.94
C ARG A 200 10.63 -4.23 -2.17
N HIS A 201 9.50 -4.74 -2.67
CA HIS A 201 8.88 -4.22 -3.87
C HIS A 201 7.42 -3.86 -3.61
N MET A 202 6.98 -2.77 -4.23
CA MET A 202 5.61 -2.27 -4.15
C MET A 202 5.16 -1.79 -5.51
N LEU A 203 3.85 -1.88 -5.75
CA LEU A 203 3.16 -1.22 -6.84
C LEU A 203 2.52 0.06 -6.33
N LEU A 204 2.63 1.11 -7.13
CA LEU A 204 1.74 2.26 -7.06
C LEU A 204 0.74 2.14 -8.20
N CYS A 205 -0.53 2.00 -7.84
CA CYS A 205 -1.63 1.80 -8.76
C CYS A 205 -2.55 3.00 -8.79
N ARG A 206 -3.17 3.28 -9.94
CA ARG A 206 -4.43 4.05 -9.97
C ARG A 206 -5.58 3.11 -9.60
N VAL A 207 -6.50 3.62 -8.81
CA VAL A 207 -7.63 2.87 -8.28
C VAL A 207 -8.90 3.69 -8.47
N ILE A 208 -9.88 3.14 -9.18
CA ILE A 208 -11.22 3.72 -9.31
C ILE A 208 -12.00 3.29 -8.07
N LEU A 209 -12.35 4.23 -7.19
CA LEU A 209 -13.06 3.93 -5.95
C LEU A 209 -14.56 4.17 -6.07
N GLY A 210 -15.00 5.03 -6.99
CA GLY A 210 -16.42 5.43 -7.09
C GLY A 210 -16.97 5.87 -5.74
N LYS A 211 -18.20 5.44 -5.42
CA LYS A 211 -18.79 5.60 -4.10
C LYS A 211 -18.37 4.44 -3.18
N ALA A 212 -17.56 4.75 -2.18
CA ALA A 212 -17.05 3.74 -1.25
C ALA A 212 -17.98 3.52 -0.05
N GLU A 213 -18.10 2.26 0.39
CA GLU A 213 -18.74 1.89 1.65
C GLU A 213 -17.72 1.63 2.77
N VAL A 214 -18.17 1.74 4.03
CA VAL A 214 -17.37 1.27 5.16
C VAL A 214 -17.54 -0.24 5.28
N VAL A 215 -16.43 -0.96 5.22
CA VAL A 215 -16.39 -2.41 5.46
C VAL A 215 -15.83 -2.66 6.85
N HIS A 216 -16.50 -3.51 7.62
CA HIS A 216 -16.07 -3.84 8.97
C HIS A 216 -15.20 -5.12 9.00
N PRO A 217 -14.26 -5.22 9.95
CA PRO A 217 -13.49 -6.45 10.15
C PRO A 217 -14.39 -7.67 10.38
N GLY A 218 -14.11 -8.79 9.71
CA GLY A 218 -14.89 -10.02 9.73
C GLY A 218 -16.00 -10.08 8.68
N SER A 219 -16.05 -9.16 7.73
CA SER A 219 -16.98 -9.21 6.60
C SER A 219 -16.60 -10.32 5.61
N ASP A 220 -17.60 -11.02 5.08
CA ASP A 220 -17.46 -12.01 4.01
C ASP A 220 -17.84 -11.44 2.62
N GLN A 221 -18.02 -10.12 2.51
CA GLN A 221 -18.38 -9.46 1.25
C GLN A 221 -17.34 -9.73 0.16
N TYR A 222 -17.81 -10.02 -1.05
CA TYR A 222 -16.95 -10.17 -2.25
C TYR A 222 -17.38 -9.24 -3.40
N HIS A 223 -18.41 -8.42 -3.14
CA HIS A 223 -18.99 -7.39 -4.00
C HIS A 223 -19.59 -6.29 -3.10
N PRO A 224 -19.98 -5.12 -3.66
CA PRO A 224 -20.58 -4.05 -2.87
C PRO A 224 -21.87 -4.49 -2.17
N SER A 225 -22.19 -3.92 -1.00
CA SER A 225 -23.41 -4.28 -0.25
C SER A 225 -24.71 -3.91 -0.95
N SER A 226 -24.67 -2.97 -1.90
CA SER A 226 -25.77 -2.56 -2.77
C SER A 226 -25.25 -1.87 -4.03
N ASP A 227 -26.12 -1.64 -5.03
CA ASP A 227 -25.77 -0.96 -6.29
C ASP A 227 -25.31 0.51 -6.12
N GLU A 228 -25.56 1.09 -4.94
CA GLU A 228 -25.11 2.42 -4.55
C GLU A 228 -23.59 2.50 -4.38
N PHE A 229 -22.93 1.39 -4.07
CA PHE A 229 -21.49 1.35 -3.77
C PHE A 229 -20.69 0.65 -4.86
N ASP A 230 -19.41 1.00 -4.94
CA ASP A 230 -18.48 0.52 -5.97
C ASP A 230 -17.25 -0.17 -5.36
N SER A 231 -16.77 0.34 -4.22
CA SER A 231 -15.59 -0.17 -3.51
C SER A 231 -15.76 -0.11 -1.99
N GLY A 232 -14.85 -0.72 -1.25
CA GLY A 232 -14.84 -0.70 0.21
C GLY A 232 -13.69 0.11 0.81
N MET A 233 -13.89 0.63 2.02
CA MET A 233 -12.86 1.24 2.85
C MET A 233 -12.99 0.81 4.31
N ASP A 234 -11.89 0.81 5.05
CA ASP A 234 -11.96 0.60 6.50
C ASP A 234 -12.47 1.84 7.28
N ASN A 235 -12.30 3.03 6.71
CA ASN A 235 -12.83 4.29 7.24
C ASN A 235 -12.95 5.35 6.13
N LEU A 236 -14.08 6.08 6.07
CA LEU A 236 -14.29 7.09 5.01
C LEU A 236 -13.54 8.41 5.25
N SER A 237 -13.27 8.78 6.50
CA SER A 237 -12.63 10.05 6.84
C SER A 237 -11.11 9.98 6.84
N SER A 238 -10.55 8.83 7.23
CA SER A 238 -9.12 8.56 7.29
C SER A 238 -8.87 7.11 6.87
N PRO A 239 -9.05 6.79 5.57
CA PRO A 239 -8.85 5.43 5.09
C PRO A 239 -7.43 4.98 5.36
N LYS A 240 -7.27 3.69 5.66
CA LYS A 240 -5.97 3.01 5.67
C LYS A 240 -5.96 1.83 4.71
N LYS A 241 -7.14 1.41 4.24
CA LYS A 241 -7.30 0.36 3.23
C LYS A 241 -8.41 0.75 2.27
N TYR A 242 -8.09 0.64 1.00
CA TYR A 242 -9.04 0.50 -0.09
C TYR A 242 -9.24 -0.98 -0.37
N ILE A 243 -10.48 -1.38 -0.62
CA ILE A 243 -10.88 -2.74 -0.95
C ILE A 243 -11.53 -2.68 -2.31
N VAL A 244 -10.85 -3.24 -3.32
CA VAL A 244 -11.43 -3.42 -4.64
C VAL A 244 -11.91 -4.85 -4.74
N TRP A 245 -13.21 -5.03 -4.95
CA TRP A 245 -13.85 -6.33 -5.00
C TRP A 245 -13.27 -7.23 -6.10
N SER A 246 -13.30 -8.54 -5.87
CA SER A 246 -12.75 -9.55 -6.79
C SER A 246 -13.29 -9.41 -8.22
N ALA A 247 -14.58 -9.10 -8.36
CA ALA A 247 -15.26 -8.87 -9.63
C ALA A 247 -14.70 -7.68 -10.43
N HIS A 248 -13.95 -6.79 -9.79
CA HIS A 248 -13.53 -5.49 -10.34
C HIS A 248 -12.02 -5.29 -10.31
N MET A 249 -11.25 -6.22 -9.72
CA MET A 249 -9.81 -6.05 -9.48
C MET A 249 -8.97 -5.75 -10.74
N ASN A 250 -9.37 -6.25 -11.91
CA ASN A 250 -8.64 -6.06 -13.17
C ASN A 250 -9.17 -4.91 -14.04
N THR A 251 -10.29 -4.30 -13.67
CA THR A 251 -10.89 -3.16 -14.38
C THR A 251 -10.76 -1.85 -13.60
N HIS A 252 -10.68 -1.94 -12.27
CA HIS A 252 -10.63 -0.80 -11.36
C HIS A 252 -9.24 -0.53 -10.75
N ILE A 253 -8.25 -1.39 -11.02
CA ILE A 253 -6.87 -1.19 -10.59
C ILE A 253 -5.96 -1.18 -11.82
N LEU A 254 -5.17 -0.11 -11.96
CA LEU A 254 -4.14 0.00 -12.99
C LEU A 254 -2.76 0.15 -12.35
N PRO A 255 -1.89 -0.88 -12.41
CA PRO A 255 -0.50 -0.76 -11.99
C PRO A 255 0.26 0.24 -12.89
N GLU A 256 0.84 1.28 -12.29
CA GLU A 256 1.50 2.35 -13.04
C GLU A 256 3.00 2.44 -12.73
N TYR A 257 3.40 2.22 -11.46
CA TYR A 257 4.80 2.25 -11.07
C TYR A 257 5.19 1.08 -10.18
N VAL A 258 6.43 0.64 -10.31
CA VAL A 258 7.07 -0.33 -9.41
C VAL A 258 8.16 0.37 -8.61
N ILE A 259 8.09 0.28 -7.28
CA ILE A 259 9.03 0.89 -6.36
C ILE A 259 9.80 -0.24 -5.68
N SER A 260 11.12 -0.24 -5.86
CA SER A 260 12.06 -1.14 -5.18
C SER A 260 12.84 -0.36 -4.15
N PHE A 261 12.84 -0.82 -2.90
CA PHE A 261 13.50 -0.13 -1.80
C PHE A 261 14.12 -1.10 -0.81
N SER A 262 15.14 -0.63 -0.09
CA SER A 262 15.69 -1.32 1.07
C SER A 262 15.29 -0.58 2.35
N ALA A 263 15.11 -1.32 3.43
CA ALA A 263 14.81 -0.79 4.76
C ALA A 263 15.27 -1.79 5.83
N PRO A 264 15.48 -1.37 7.09
CA PRO A 264 15.88 -2.27 8.17
C PRO A 264 14.93 -3.47 8.30
N SER A 265 15.48 -4.68 8.51
CA SER A 265 14.69 -5.90 8.64
C SER A 265 13.71 -5.88 9.82
N SER A 266 14.09 -5.24 10.93
CA SER A 266 13.22 -5.03 12.10
C SER A 266 12.53 -3.67 12.02
N LEU A 267 11.29 -3.67 11.56
CA LEU A 267 10.50 -2.46 11.41
C LEU A 267 9.74 -2.04 12.69
N LYS A 268 9.77 -2.88 13.75
CA LYS A 268 8.99 -2.71 15.00
C LYS A 268 9.28 -1.39 15.74
N GLY A 269 10.46 -0.79 15.55
CA GLY A 269 10.86 0.46 16.20
C GLY A 269 10.41 1.74 15.47
N TYR A 270 10.10 1.66 14.17
CA TYR A 270 9.86 2.85 13.33
C TYR A 270 8.38 3.16 13.12
N PHE A 271 7.51 2.18 13.34
CA PHE A 271 6.07 2.34 13.27
C PHE A 271 5.41 2.60 14.62
N ARG A 272 6.22 2.77 15.67
CA ARG A 272 5.74 3.49 16.84
C ARG A 272 5.47 4.90 16.36
N ILE A 273 4.22 5.34 16.48
CA ILE A 273 3.85 6.75 16.53
C ILE A 273 4.93 7.49 17.33
N PRO A 274 5.29 8.74 17.04
CA PRO A 274 6.09 9.53 17.96
C PRO A 274 5.46 9.50 19.36
N GLU A 275 5.89 8.54 20.17
CA GLU A 275 5.74 8.51 21.63
C GLU A 275 6.66 9.57 22.25
N SER A 276 7.11 10.55 21.46
CA SER A 276 7.71 11.80 21.92
C SER A 276 6.68 12.79 22.47
N LEU A 277 5.37 12.53 22.40
CA LEU A 277 4.36 13.31 23.15
C LEU A 277 3.54 12.51 24.16
N ARG A 278 3.76 11.20 24.27
CA ARG A 278 3.28 10.40 25.41
C ARG A 278 4.30 9.32 25.76
N LYS A 279 5.45 9.72 26.30
CA LYS A 279 6.04 8.92 27.37
C LYS A 279 4.91 8.65 28.37
N PRO A 280 4.61 7.41 28.77
CA PRO A 280 3.80 7.19 29.94
C PRO A 280 4.53 7.91 31.09
N THR A 281 4.02 9.04 31.52
CA THR A 281 4.53 9.78 32.68
C THR A 281 4.24 9.03 33.99
N SER A 282 3.69 7.81 33.94
CA SER A 282 3.58 6.94 35.11
C SER A 282 4.79 6.03 35.24
N PRO A 283 5.49 6.07 36.37
CA PRO A 283 6.35 4.97 36.80
C PRO A 283 5.57 3.66 36.74
N TRP A 284 6.21 2.62 36.21
CA TRP A 284 5.64 1.30 36.09
C TRP A 284 5.29 0.76 37.49
N MET A 285 4.00 0.53 37.76
CA MET A 285 3.58 -0.16 38.99
C MET A 285 3.64 -1.68 38.74
N PRO A 286 4.44 -2.44 39.51
CA PRO A 286 4.44 -3.88 39.43
C PRO A 286 3.03 -4.43 39.68
N PHE A 287 2.62 -5.45 38.91
CA PHE A 287 1.30 -6.10 39.11
C PHE A 287 1.03 -6.54 40.56
N PRO A 288 2.01 -7.06 41.33
CA PRO A 288 1.80 -7.33 42.76
C PRO A 288 1.40 -6.10 43.58
N SER A 289 2.01 -4.94 43.31
CA SER A 289 1.69 -3.67 43.95
C SER A 289 0.29 -3.19 43.56
N LEU A 290 -0.09 -3.37 42.29
CA LEU A 290 -1.44 -3.09 41.82
C LEU A 290 -2.48 -3.97 42.54
N ILE A 291 -2.23 -5.27 42.67
CA ILE A 291 -3.11 -6.21 43.38
C ILE A 291 -3.27 -5.81 44.85
N SER A 292 -2.16 -5.46 45.51
CA SER A 292 -2.17 -5.00 46.91
C SER A 292 -2.93 -3.67 47.09
N ALA A 293 -2.87 -2.77 46.11
CA ALA A 293 -3.64 -1.52 46.16
C ALA A 293 -5.13 -1.78 45.90
N LEU A 294 -5.46 -2.64 44.94
CA LEU A 294 -6.83 -3.02 44.60
C LEU A 294 -7.52 -3.80 45.72
N SER A 295 -6.79 -4.63 46.48
CA SER A 295 -7.37 -5.41 47.58
C SER A 295 -7.99 -4.57 48.69
N LYS A 296 -7.67 -3.26 48.75
CA LYS A 296 -8.26 -2.30 49.69
C LYS A 296 -9.66 -1.83 49.27
N PHE A 297 -10.01 -2.01 48.00
CA PHE A 297 -11.26 -1.51 47.41
C PHE A 297 -12.14 -2.63 46.84
N LEU A 298 -11.66 -3.88 46.88
CA LEU A 298 -12.32 -5.03 46.28
C LEU A 298 -12.67 -6.10 47.31
N PRO A 299 -13.78 -6.83 47.09
CA PRO A 299 -14.08 -8.03 47.88
C PRO A 299 -12.92 -9.04 47.86
N PRO A 300 -12.71 -9.81 48.94
CA PRO A 300 -11.68 -10.84 49.00
C PRO A 300 -11.79 -11.88 47.87
N THR A 301 -13.01 -12.20 47.45
CA THR A 301 -13.31 -13.13 46.34
C THR A 301 -12.77 -12.62 45.00
N THR A 302 -13.05 -11.36 44.66
CA THR A 302 -12.55 -10.70 43.45
C THR A 302 -11.03 -10.59 43.47
N THR A 303 -10.45 -10.21 44.62
CA THR A 303 -9.00 -10.13 44.80
C THR A 303 -8.31 -11.48 44.60
N LYS A 304 -8.87 -12.55 45.18
CA LYS A 304 -8.36 -13.92 45.00
C LYS A 304 -8.38 -14.35 43.53
N LEU A 305 -9.44 -14.02 42.81
CA LEU A 305 -9.56 -14.35 41.39
C LEU A 305 -8.53 -13.58 40.53
N ILE A 306 -8.27 -12.30 40.82
CA ILE A 306 -7.19 -11.53 40.19
C ILE A 306 -5.82 -12.16 40.45
N ILE A 307 -5.56 -12.60 41.69
CA ILE A 307 -4.32 -13.31 42.05
C ILE A 307 -4.19 -14.62 41.26
N THR A 308 -5.27 -15.37 41.07
CA THR A 308 -5.29 -16.59 40.26
C THR A 308 -4.88 -16.32 38.82
N TYR A 309 -5.47 -15.32 38.17
CA TYR A 309 -5.08 -14.93 36.81
C TYR A 309 -3.62 -14.46 36.74
N TYR A 310 -3.16 -13.70 37.73
CA TYR A 310 -1.77 -13.28 37.80
C TYR A 310 -0.80 -14.47 37.91
N ARG A 311 -1.13 -15.48 38.73
CA ARG A 311 -0.35 -16.72 38.84
C ARG A 311 -0.37 -17.53 37.54
N ALA A 312 -1.51 -17.61 36.86
CA ALA A 312 -1.63 -18.26 35.56
C ALA A 312 -0.74 -17.59 34.50
N HIS A 313 -0.70 -16.25 34.48
CA HIS A 313 0.21 -15.50 33.62
C HIS A 313 1.68 -15.75 33.95
N ARG A 314 2.06 -15.74 35.25
CA ARG A 314 3.43 -16.07 35.66
C ARG A 314 3.84 -17.49 35.25
N ALA A 315 2.89 -18.42 35.25
CA ALA A 315 3.07 -19.78 34.77
C ALA A 315 2.96 -19.93 33.23
N LYS A 316 2.88 -18.83 32.48
CA LYS A 316 2.72 -18.77 31.01
C LYS A 316 1.49 -19.49 30.45
N LYS A 317 0.47 -19.70 31.27
CA LYS A 317 -0.80 -20.35 30.87
C LYS A 317 -1.77 -19.39 30.16
N ILE A 318 -1.61 -18.08 30.38
CA ILE A 318 -2.37 -17.02 29.72
C ILE A 318 -1.42 -15.90 29.31
N SER A 319 -1.78 -15.16 28.26
CA SER A 319 -1.05 -13.98 27.80
C SER A 319 -1.23 -12.78 28.74
N ARG A 320 -0.32 -11.81 28.64
CA ARG A 320 -0.43 -10.54 29.36
C ARG A 320 -1.70 -9.77 28.98
N GLN A 321 -2.13 -9.86 27.72
CA GLN A 321 -3.33 -9.19 27.22
C GLN A 321 -4.59 -9.79 27.86
N GLU A 322 -4.66 -11.11 27.97
CA GLU A 322 -5.79 -11.80 28.63
C GLU A 322 -5.85 -11.45 30.12
N LEU A 323 -4.70 -11.43 30.83
CA LEU A 323 -4.65 -10.96 32.22
C LEU A 323 -5.23 -9.55 32.36
N ILE A 324 -4.80 -8.61 31.51
CA ILE A 324 -5.27 -7.22 31.54
C ILE A 324 -6.78 -7.16 31.23
N HIS A 325 -7.24 -7.92 30.24
CA HIS A 325 -8.64 -7.95 29.86
C HIS A 325 -9.53 -8.47 31.00
N GLN A 326 -9.15 -9.58 31.65
CA GLN A 326 -9.91 -10.13 32.78
C GLN A 326 -9.93 -9.17 33.98
N VAL A 327 -8.79 -8.53 34.29
CA VAL A 327 -8.71 -7.53 35.36
C VAL A 327 -9.61 -6.33 35.07
N ARG A 328 -9.61 -5.81 33.85
CA ARG A 328 -10.51 -4.72 33.43
C ARG A 328 -11.98 -5.12 33.50
N LYS A 329 -12.31 -6.33 33.05
CA LYS A 329 -13.68 -6.86 33.10
C LYS A 329 -14.20 -6.97 34.53
N MET A 330 -13.36 -7.39 35.47
CA MET A 330 -13.76 -7.61 36.87
C MET A 330 -13.87 -6.33 37.70
N ILE A 331 -13.07 -5.31 37.39
CA ILE A 331 -12.87 -4.13 38.26
C ILE A 331 -13.41 -2.85 37.59
N GLY A 332 -13.45 -2.83 36.26
CA GLY A 332 -13.75 -1.65 35.46
C GLY A 332 -12.57 -0.67 35.37
N ASP A 333 -12.48 0.05 34.25
CA ASP A 333 -11.39 1.00 34.01
C ASP A 333 -11.43 2.21 34.96
N LYS A 334 -12.61 2.63 35.43
CA LYS A 334 -12.76 3.77 36.36
C LYS A 334 -11.98 3.57 37.66
N LEU A 335 -12.17 2.41 38.31
CA LEU A 335 -11.49 2.07 39.56
C LEU A 335 -10.00 1.79 39.33
N LEU A 336 -9.66 1.13 38.23
CA LEU A 336 -8.26 0.88 37.85
C LEU A 336 -7.48 2.20 37.69
N ILE A 337 -8.06 3.18 37.00
CA ILE A 337 -7.48 4.52 36.83
C ILE A 337 -7.34 5.22 38.19
N SER A 338 -8.36 5.14 39.05
CA SER A 338 -8.34 5.76 40.39
C SER A 338 -7.19 5.22 41.26
N VAL A 339 -7.03 3.90 41.31
CA VAL A 339 -5.97 3.25 42.10
C VAL A 339 -4.58 3.61 41.56
N ILE A 340 -4.38 3.57 40.24
CA ILE A 340 -3.12 3.96 39.62
C ILE A 340 -2.80 5.44 39.90
N LYS A 341 -3.79 6.33 39.86
CA LYS A 341 -3.61 7.74 40.22
C LYS A 341 -3.24 7.91 41.70
N SER A 342 -3.91 7.21 42.62
CA SER A 342 -3.62 7.29 44.06
C SER A 342 -2.21 6.80 44.43
N PHE A 343 -1.67 5.86 43.65
CA PHE A 343 -0.28 5.39 43.81
C PHE A 343 0.73 6.52 43.47
N ARG A 344 0.41 7.41 42.52
CA ARG A 344 1.28 8.55 42.15
C ARG A 344 1.44 9.55 43.30
N THR A 345 0.36 9.84 44.03
CA THR A 345 0.36 10.81 45.13
C THR A 345 1.19 10.32 46.32
N LYS A 346 1.26 9.00 46.53
CA LYS A 346 2.06 8.42 47.62
C LYS A 346 3.55 8.33 47.29
N VAL A 347 3.91 8.05 46.04
CA VAL A 347 5.33 7.97 45.63
C VAL A 347 6.00 9.35 45.56
N CYS A 348 5.26 10.43 45.26
CA CYS A 348 5.79 11.80 45.28
C CYS A 348 5.94 12.42 46.69
N HIS A 349 5.53 11.72 47.75
CA HIS A 349 5.71 12.18 49.15
C HIS A 349 6.92 11.52 49.84
N PHE A 350 7.58 10.57 49.17
CA PHE A 350 8.74 9.82 49.68
C PHE A 350 9.97 9.94 48.77
N LEU A 351 9.96 10.91 47.87
CA LEU A 351 11.10 11.46 47.14
C LEU A 351 11.10 12.97 47.41
#